data_AF-A0AAV4IRM9-F1
#
_entry.id   AF-A0AAV4IRM9-F1
#
_cell.length_a   1.000
_cell.length_b   1.000
_cell.length_c   1.000
_cell.angle_alpha   90.00
_cell.angle_beta   90.00
_cell.angle_gamma   90.00
#
_symmetry.space_group_name_H-M   'P 1'
#
loop_
_entity.id
_entity.type
_entity.pdbx_description
1 polymer ?
#
loop_
_entity_poly.entity_id
_entity_poly.type
_entity_poly.pdbx_seq_one_letter_code
_entity_poly.pdbx_strand_id
1 'polypeptide(L)'
;MNLGPHYFAAVTEQIFKIGSIEPGAMLFEASKEFQKRNQKADEYIRIIKEKLETAVNQCIQAAGHEIEPSKQRMLLRASSFGKCFLTDYRPEPFVNMCQMLRVLNQVRHHSVGIPLTYTQLEHLSMPVLIDRLVMRKLFGMAVRICQYLKVPDAEGRSRILAHWACFKVQQKNEDEDKLARAISQKLMDVPGVSFSEIASQALEYGRKQLAVKLLDYEARASEQVPLLLKMGQDQTALTKAIDSGDTDLVYTVLLHLRDKKSNSGDFFMMIRTMPIACSLYIQYCRQQNLKLVEDLYYQEDNSLEEGNCKILRSYTMDQTEEQVRLMRIQRRLEDDSGRSYSDLSLQATLHQLILEGNATWVEKLRKDFKVPDKRFWILKINALAYGEDWIELEKFSRSKKPPVGIDTFINGCMKYGNRMEAMKYLSRVSPDQKVRCLVKVGLFKEAAEAAVEMKNEDDFSYVLSRLGSADRQVAEQVRAMRGQLGARR
;
A
#
# COMPACT_ATOMS: atom_id res chain seq x y z
N MET A 1 8.79 21.98 55.76
CA MET A 1 9.10 23.12 54.85
C MET A 1 8.66 24.39 55.55
N ASN A 2 9.61 25.19 56.02
CA ASN A 2 9.35 26.47 56.67
C ASN A 2 8.71 27.42 55.64
N LEU A 3 7.46 27.81 55.89
CA LEU A 3 6.82 28.94 55.24
C LEU A 3 7.50 30.21 55.78
N GLY A 4 8.49 30.70 55.05
CA GLY A 4 9.16 31.97 55.35
C GLY A 4 8.17 33.15 55.29
N PRO A 5 8.48 34.26 55.98
CA PRO A 5 7.59 35.42 56.09
C PRO A 5 7.27 35.99 54.71
N HIS A 6 6.03 36.46 54.55
CA HIS A 6 5.57 37.21 53.39
C HIS A 6 6.47 38.42 53.12
N TYR A 7 7.53 38.24 52.33
CA TYR A 7 8.26 39.36 51.73
C TYR A 7 7.29 40.03 50.76
N PHE A 8 6.74 41.17 51.17
CA PHE A 8 6.03 42.05 50.26
C PHE A 8 6.96 42.38 49.09
N ALA A 9 6.47 42.29 47.86
CA ALA A 9 7.26 42.74 46.72
C ALA A 9 7.63 44.21 46.94
N ALA A 10 8.90 44.58 46.72
CA ALA A 10 9.41 45.92 47.00
C ALA A 10 8.54 47.03 46.37
N VAL A 11 7.97 46.75 45.18
CA VAL A 11 7.07 47.68 44.46
C VAL A 11 5.75 47.89 45.20
N THR A 12 5.19 46.85 45.81
CA THR A 12 3.94 46.93 46.60
C THR A 12 4.17 47.69 47.90
N GLU A 13 5.29 47.43 48.58
CA GLU A 13 5.68 48.16 49.79
C GLU A 13 5.90 49.64 49.47
N GLN A 14 6.60 49.95 48.38
CA GLN A 14 6.83 51.31 47.91
C GLN A 14 5.53 52.09 47.65
N ILE A 15 4.45 51.44 47.19
CA ILE A 15 3.16 52.10 46.93
C ILE A 15 2.35 52.32 48.22
N PHE A 16 2.32 51.34 49.12
CA PHE A 16 1.48 51.40 50.32
C PHE A 16 2.17 52.01 51.55
N LYS A 17 3.49 52.25 51.51
CA LYS A 17 4.22 52.90 52.60
C LYS A 17 3.70 54.32 52.84
N ILE A 18 3.37 54.61 54.10
CA ILE A 18 2.88 55.93 54.52
C ILE A 18 3.94 56.99 54.21
N GLY A 19 3.53 58.05 53.51
CA GLY A 19 4.44 59.15 53.10
C GLY A 19 5.40 58.77 51.96
N SER A 20 5.14 57.69 51.22
CA SER A 20 5.94 57.34 50.05
C SER A 20 5.82 58.40 48.95
N ILE A 21 6.97 58.82 48.43
CA ILE A 21 7.11 59.75 47.31
C ILE A 21 7.46 59.02 46.00
N GLU A 22 7.35 57.68 45.99
CA GLU A 22 7.60 56.89 44.78
C GLU A 22 6.55 57.21 43.71
N PRO A 23 6.90 57.19 42.40
CA PRO A 23 5.99 57.55 41.32
C PRO A 23 4.68 56.78 41.35
N GLY A 24 4.71 55.46 41.61
CA GLY A 24 3.52 54.62 41.75
C GLY A 24 2.66 54.96 42.96
N ALA A 25 3.26 55.38 44.08
CA ALA A 25 2.53 55.80 45.29
C ALA A 25 1.78 57.11 45.04
N MET A 26 2.46 58.07 44.40
CA MET A 26 1.85 59.35 44.02
C MET A 26 0.72 59.17 43.00
N LEU A 27 0.88 58.28 42.01
CA LEU A 27 -0.20 57.97 41.07
C LEU A 27 -1.40 57.30 41.76
N PHE A 28 -1.13 56.43 42.74
CA PHE A 28 -2.18 55.79 43.53
C PHE A 28 -2.99 56.80 44.36
N GLU A 29 -2.33 57.73 45.04
CA GLU A 29 -3.02 58.81 45.77
C GLU A 29 -3.72 59.79 44.81
N ALA A 30 -3.13 60.11 43.65
CA ALA A 30 -3.78 60.91 42.61
C ALA A 30 -5.12 60.30 42.17
N SER A 31 -5.14 58.98 41.92
CA SER A 31 -6.36 58.24 41.55
C SER A 31 -7.42 58.25 42.66
N LYS A 32 -6.99 58.19 43.94
CA LYS A 32 -7.88 58.24 45.10
C LYS A 32 -8.49 59.63 45.29
N GLU A 33 -7.70 60.70 45.15
CA GLU A 33 -8.19 62.08 45.20
C GLU A 33 -9.09 62.40 44.01
N PHE A 34 -8.80 61.84 42.82
CA PHE A 34 -9.67 61.95 41.66
C PHE A 34 -11.04 61.30 41.91
N GLN A 35 -11.08 60.12 42.54
CA GLN A 35 -12.35 59.46 42.92
C GLN A 35 -13.18 60.28 43.92
N LYS A 36 -12.51 61.06 44.78
CA LYS A 36 -13.16 62.01 45.70
C LYS A 36 -13.57 63.33 45.03
N ARG A 37 -13.32 63.49 43.72
CA ARG A 37 -13.53 64.73 42.95
C ARG A 37 -12.72 65.92 43.50
N ASN A 38 -11.52 65.65 44.02
CA ASN A 38 -10.63 66.68 44.54
C ASN A 38 -9.63 67.15 43.47
N GLN A 39 -9.37 68.46 43.42
CA GLN A 39 -8.44 69.08 42.45
C GLN A 39 -6.99 68.67 42.68
N LYS A 40 -6.63 68.26 43.91
CA LYS A 40 -5.29 67.76 44.27
C LYS A 40 -4.80 66.61 43.39
N ALA A 41 -5.69 65.88 42.73
CA ALA A 41 -5.31 64.85 41.76
C ALA A 41 -4.45 65.42 40.61
N ASP A 42 -4.75 66.63 40.13
CA ASP A 42 -3.98 67.28 39.06
C ASP A 42 -2.58 67.70 39.54
N GLU A 43 -2.46 68.16 40.78
CA GLU A 43 -1.17 68.50 41.40
C GLU A 43 -0.25 67.28 41.45
N TYR A 44 -0.76 66.12 41.89
CA TYR A 44 0.02 64.88 41.91
C TYR A 44 0.45 64.43 40.51
N ILE A 45 -0.43 64.54 39.50
CA ILE A 45 -0.08 64.20 38.11
C ILE A 45 1.00 65.14 37.55
N ARG A 46 0.94 66.44 37.85
CA ARG A 46 1.99 67.39 37.44
C ARG A 46 3.35 67.04 38.04
N ILE A 47 3.38 66.62 39.32
CA ILE A 47 4.62 66.22 40.01
C ILE A 47 5.27 64.99 39.33
N ILE A 48 4.47 64.01 38.90
CA ILE A 48 4.98 62.76 38.32
C ILE A 48 5.03 62.75 36.78
N LYS A 49 4.77 63.87 36.11
CA LYS A 49 4.59 63.92 34.64
C LYS A 49 5.72 63.24 33.85
N GLU A 50 6.98 63.47 34.23
CA GLU A 50 8.14 62.88 33.56
C GLU A 50 8.34 61.38 33.84
N LYS A 51 7.78 60.88 34.96
CA LYS A 51 7.88 59.49 35.42
C LYS A 51 6.52 58.78 35.39
N LEU A 52 5.58 59.28 34.60
CA LEU A 52 4.21 58.79 34.65
C LEU A 52 4.10 57.37 34.08
N GLU A 53 4.88 57.05 33.05
CA GLU A 53 4.93 55.69 32.50
C GLU A 53 5.49 54.68 33.52
N THR A 54 6.55 55.05 34.25
CA THR A 54 7.09 54.19 35.31
C THR A 54 6.11 54.04 36.47
N ALA A 55 5.39 55.10 36.85
CA ALA A 55 4.32 55.04 37.84
C ALA A 55 3.19 54.10 37.43
N VAL A 56 2.72 54.17 36.18
CA VAL A 56 1.68 53.29 35.64
C VAL A 56 2.13 51.83 35.71
N ASN A 57 3.36 51.53 35.25
CA ASN A 57 3.92 50.18 35.26
C ASN A 57 4.17 49.65 36.67
N GLN A 58 4.61 50.49 37.62
CA GLN A 58 4.73 50.13 39.04
C GLN A 58 3.38 49.74 39.63
N CYS A 59 2.31 50.52 39.38
CA CYS A 59 0.96 50.16 39.82
C CYS A 59 0.45 48.85 39.19
N ILE A 60 0.79 48.58 37.92
CA ILE A 60 0.44 47.30 37.25
C ILE A 60 1.17 46.13 37.92
N GLN A 61 2.47 46.25 38.14
CA GLN A 61 3.29 45.20 38.76
C GLN A 61 2.85 44.95 40.22
N ALA A 62 2.63 46.01 41.00
CA ALA A 62 2.13 45.90 42.37
C ALA A 62 0.78 45.17 42.43
N ALA A 63 -0.11 45.39 41.46
CA ALA A 63 -1.37 44.65 41.38
C ALA A 63 -1.16 43.13 41.22
N GLY A 64 -0.11 42.71 40.50
CA GLY A 64 0.27 41.30 40.34
C GLY A 64 0.71 40.61 41.64
N HIS A 65 1.36 41.36 42.53
CA HIS A 65 1.84 40.87 43.82
C HIS A 65 0.78 40.91 44.92
N GLU A 66 -0.31 41.65 44.71
CA GLU A 66 -1.44 41.70 45.64
C GLU A 66 -2.34 40.46 45.52
N ILE A 67 -2.87 40.02 46.67
CA ILE A 67 -3.80 38.88 46.75
C ILE A 67 -5.25 39.36 46.88
N GLU A 68 -5.47 40.48 47.57
CA GLU A 68 -6.81 40.99 47.86
C GLU A 68 -7.44 41.63 46.62
N PRO A 69 -8.61 41.16 46.13
CA PRO A 69 -9.21 41.69 44.91
C PRO A 69 -9.62 43.16 44.99
N SER A 70 -9.85 43.70 46.19
CA SER A 70 -10.14 45.13 46.41
C SER A 70 -8.90 45.99 46.07
N LYS A 71 -7.74 45.65 46.63
CA LYS A 71 -6.46 46.34 46.43
C LYS A 71 -5.96 46.23 44.99
N GLN A 72 -6.05 45.03 44.39
CA GLN A 72 -5.76 44.84 42.97
C GLN A 72 -6.58 45.77 42.08
N ARG A 73 -7.89 45.91 42.36
CA ARG A 73 -8.79 46.82 41.64
C ARG A 73 -8.39 48.29 41.83
N MET A 74 -7.98 48.70 43.02
CA MET A 74 -7.51 50.06 43.27
C MET A 74 -6.24 50.38 42.49
N LEU A 75 -5.25 49.48 42.50
CA LEU A 75 -3.99 49.63 41.77
C LEU A 75 -4.21 49.68 40.26
N LEU A 76 -5.02 48.76 39.71
CA LEU A 76 -5.36 48.77 38.29
C LEU A 76 -6.19 50.01 37.88
N ARG A 77 -7.03 50.54 38.78
CA ARG A 77 -7.71 51.83 38.53
C ARG A 77 -6.73 52.98 38.50
N ALA A 78 -5.73 53.01 39.37
CA ALA A 78 -4.66 54.01 39.33
C ALA A 78 -3.84 53.95 38.04
N SER A 79 -3.45 52.75 37.60
CA SER A 79 -2.81 52.56 36.29
C SER A 79 -3.71 53.01 35.14
N SER A 80 -5.01 52.67 35.19
CA SER A 80 -5.98 53.07 34.17
C SER A 80 -6.27 54.57 34.16
N PHE A 81 -6.06 55.27 35.28
CA PHE A 81 -6.13 56.72 35.37
C PHE A 81 -4.86 57.35 34.77
N GLY A 82 -3.68 56.86 35.16
CA GLY A 82 -2.40 57.38 34.67
C GLY A 82 -2.21 57.23 33.17
N LYS A 83 -2.65 56.11 32.57
CA LYS A 83 -2.54 55.89 31.12
C LYS A 83 -3.29 56.92 30.28
N CYS A 84 -4.31 57.59 30.82
CA CYS A 84 -5.09 58.60 30.09
C CYS A 84 -4.30 59.86 29.77
N PHE A 85 -3.18 60.08 30.46
CA PHE A 85 -2.31 61.24 30.27
C PHE A 85 -1.06 60.93 29.43
N LEU A 86 -0.91 59.69 28.95
CA LEU A 86 0.19 59.24 28.08
C LEU A 86 -0.31 59.18 26.63
N THR A 87 0.47 59.70 25.68
CA THR A 87 0.13 59.70 24.24
C THR A 87 0.49 58.38 23.56
N ASP A 88 1.63 57.77 23.91
CA ASP A 88 2.22 56.61 23.21
C ASP A 88 2.36 55.36 24.10
N TYR A 89 1.43 55.16 25.04
CA TYR A 89 1.50 54.02 25.96
C TYR A 89 1.00 52.71 25.33
N ARG A 90 1.82 51.66 25.46
CA ARG A 90 1.49 50.29 25.04
C ARG A 90 0.47 49.65 26.01
N PRO A 91 -0.76 49.31 25.58
CA PRO A 91 -1.79 48.79 26.49
C PRO A 91 -1.58 47.32 26.90
N GLU A 92 -0.70 46.58 26.24
CA GLU A 92 -0.50 45.14 26.43
C GLU A 92 -0.17 44.75 27.88
N PRO A 93 0.77 45.40 28.60
CA PRO A 93 1.08 45.05 29.99
C PRO A 93 -0.13 45.20 30.92
N PHE A 94 -0.93 46.25 30.72
CA PHE A 94 -2.14 46.50 31.49
C PHE A 94 -3.21 45.43 31.23
N VAL A 95 -3.46 45.12 29.95
CA VAL A 95 -4.45 44.11 29.55
C VAL A 95 -4.04 42.73 30.03
N ASN A 96 -2.77 42.36 29.83
CA ASN A 96 -2.22 41.07 30.26
C ASN A 96 -2.34 40.91 31.78
N MET A 97 -1.96 41.92 32.56
CA MET A 97 -2.10 41.86 34.02
C MET A 97 -3.57 41.71 34.45
N CYS A 98 -4.50 42.44 33.83
CA CYS A 98 -5.93 42.29 34.10
C CYS A 98 -6.43 40.87 33.79
N GLN A 99 -5.99 40.28 32.67
CA GLN A 99 -6.32 38.91 32.29
C GLN A 99 -5.76 37.89 33.29
N MET A 100 -4.48 38.02 33.64
CA MET A 100 -3.80 37.11 34.57
C MET A 100 -4.39 37.18 35.97
N LEU A 101 -4.66 38.37 36.50
CA LEU A 101 -5.30 38.54 37.80
C LEU A 101 -6.71 37.95 37.84
N ARG A 102 -7.46 38.04 36.74
CA ARG A 102 -8.78 37.39 36.66
C ARG A 102 -8.66 35.86 36.75
N VAL A 103 -7.71 35.26 36.03
CA VAL A 103 -7.44 33.82 36.11
C VAL A 103 -6.96 33.44 37.52
N LEU A 104 -5.99 34.17 38.06
CA LEU A 104 -5.42 33.94 39.38
C LEU A 104 -6.47 34.01 40.48
N ASN A 105 -7.33 35.02 40.47
CA ASN A 105 -8.40 35.14 41.47
C ASN A 105 -9.42 33.99 41.38
N GLN A 106 -9.72 33.51 40.18
CA GLN A 106 -10.59 32.35 40.01
C GLN A 106 -9.95 31.06 40.55
N VAL A 107 -8.67 30.81 40.27
CA VAL A 107 -8.00 29.60 40.76
C VAL A 107 -7.68 29.67 42.26
N ARG A 108 -7.53 30.87 42.82
CA ARG A 108 -7.38 31.11 44.27
C ARG A 108 -8.67 30.95 45.04
N HIS A 109 -9.82 31.12 44.40
CA HIS A 109 -11.13 31.00 45.05
C HIS A 109 -11.24 29.67 45.79
N HIS A 110 -11.85 29.67 46.98
CA HIS A 110 -11.87 28.52 47.89
C HIS A 110 -12.46 27.24 47.26
N SER A 111 -13.35 27.38 46.26
CA SER A 111 -13.89 26.25 45.49
C SER A 111 -12.85 25.53 44.62
N VAL A 112 -11.80 26.23 44.19
CA VAL A 112 -10.68 25.68 43.43
C VAL A 112 -9.51 25.42 44.36
N GLY A 113 -9.10 26.41 45.17
CA GLY A 113 -8.07 26.25 46.19
C GLY A 113 -6.66 26.05 45.65
N ILE A 114 -6.27 26.79 44.61
CA ILE A 114 -4.87 26.88 44.13
C ILE A 114 -4.30 28.24 44.54
N PRO A 115 -3.59 28.34 45.68
CA PRO A 115 -3.02 29.60 46.16
C PRO A 115 -1.75 29.94 45.36
N LEU A 116 -1.91 30.43 44.12
CA LEU A 116 -0.83 30.74 43.20
C LEU A 116 -0.54 32.25 43.17
N THR A 117 0.71 32.69 43.31
CA THR A 117 1.11 34.09 43.07
C THR A 117 1.30 34.37 41.57
N TYR A 118 1.30 35.64 41.17
CA TYR A 118 1.60 36.00 39.78
C TYR A 118 3.00 35.55 39.36
N THR A 119 4.01 35.76 40.21
CA THR A 119 5.38 35.30 39.98
C THR A 119 5.47 33.79 39.83
N GLN A 120 4.74 33.03 40.65
CA GLN A 120 4.71 31.58 40.51
C GLN A 120 4.05 31.14 39.20
N LEU A 121 2.99 31.83 38.76
CA LEU A 121 2.36 31.54 37.47
C LEU A 121 3.31 31.83 36.30
N GLU A 122 4.11 32.89 36.36
CA GLU A 122 5.10 33.19 35.32
C GLU A 122 6.17 32.08 35.21
N HIS A 123 6.68 31.60 36.35
CA HIS A 123 7.66 30.49 36.36
C HIS A 123 7.03 29.15 35.96
N LEU A 124 5.78 28.92 36.35
CA LEU A 124 5.06 27.67 36.06
C LEU A 124 4.59 27.61 34.60
N SER A 125 4.23 28.75 34.02
CA SER A 125 3.50 28.93 32.76
C SER A 125 1.99 28.59 32.81
N MET A 126 1.23 29.22 31.91
CA MET A 126 -0.22 28.99 31.78
C MET A 126 -0.58 27.55 31.38
N PRO A 127 0.12 26.89 30.42
CA PRO A 127 -0.17 25.49 30.07
C PRO A 127 -0.09 24.53 31.27
N VAL A 128 0.90 24.70 32.15
CA VAL A 128 1.04 23.83 33.33
C VAL A 128 -0.08 24.09 34.35
N LEU A 129 -0.56 25.33 34.48
CA LEU A 129 -1.73 25.62 35.31
C LEU A 129 -2.98 24.92 34.75
N ILE A 130 -3.18 24.98 33.43
CA ILE A 130 -4.28 24.28 32.75
C ILE A 130 -4.17 22.77 33.01
N ASP A 131 -3.00 22.17 32.84
CA ASP A 131 -2.78 20.75 33.10
C ASP A 131 -3.08 20.38 34.56
N ARG A 132 -2.69 21.21 35.53
CA ARG A 132 -3.05 21.01 36.96
C ARG A 132 -4.56 21.06 37.19
N LEU A 133 -5.28 21.95 36.52
CA LEU A 133 -6.75 22.02 36.60
C LEU A 133 -7.39 20.76 36.01
N VAL A 134 -6.87 20.27 34.88
CA VAL A 134 -7.31 19.01 34.24
C VAL A 134 -7.06 17.82 35.17
N MET A 135 -5.88 17.71 35.78
CA MET A 135 -5.55 16.63 36.74
C MET A 135 -6.44 16.66 37.99
N ARG A 136 -6.88 17.86 38.40
CA ARG A 136 -7.87 18.04 39.48
C ARG A 136 -9.32 17.86 39.04
N LYS A 137 -9.56 17.45 37.79
CA LYS A 137 -10.88 17.20 37.19
C LYS A 137 -11.74 18.47 37.05
N LEU A 138 -11.13 19.65 37.03
CA LEU A 138 -11.78 20.95 36.87
C LEU A 138 -11.88 21.35 35.38
N PHE A 139 -12.33 20.43 34.53
CA PHE A 139 -12.33 20.58 33.06
C PHE A 139 -13.08 21.83 32.59
N GLY A 140 -14.27 22.10 33.15
CA GLY A 140 -15.08 23.26 32.76
C GLY A 140 -14.39 24.60 33.05
N MET A 141 -13.61 24.68 34.13
CA MET A 141 -12.82 25.87 34.44
C MET A 141 -11.64 26.01 33.48
N ALA A 142 -10.93 24.91 33.21
CA ALA A 142 -9.82 24.90 32.28
C ALA A 142 -10.26 25.36 30.87
N VAL A 143 -11.38 24.85 30.36
CA VAL A 143 -11.95 25.28 29.06
C VAL A 143 -12.29 26.78 29.07
N ARG A 144 -12.94 27.27 30.13
CA ARG A 144 -13.28 28.70 30.26
C ARG A 144 -12.04 29.60 30.28
N ILE A 145 -10.96 29.16 30.92
CA ILE A 145 -9.68 29.90 30.93
C ILE A 145 -9.07 29.92 29.53
N CYS A 146 -9.02 28.78 28.82
CA CYS A 146 -8.51 28.73 27.44
C CYS A 146 -9.30 29.63 26.50
N GLN A 147 -10.64 29.60 26.56
CA GLN A 147 -11.52 30.47 25.77
C GLN A 147 -11.30 31.95 26.10
N TYR A 148 -11.17 32.28 27.38
CA TYR A 148 -10.94 33.65 27.84
C TYR A 148 -9.60 34.22 27.36
N LEU A 149 -8.55 33.39 27.39
CA LEU A 149 -7.21 33.75 26.92
C LEU A 149 -7.03 33.58 25.40
N LYS A 150 -8.06 33.12 24.69
CA LYS A 150 -8.04 32.85 23.25
C LYS A 150 -6.93 31.86 22.84
N VAL A 151 -6.67 30.86 23.70
CA VAL A 151 -5.79 29.75 23.35
C VAL A 151 -6.41 28.99 22.18
N PRO A 152 -5.62 28.61 21.14
CA PRO A 152 -6.13 27.82 20.03
C PRO A 152 -6.88 26.57 20.49
N ASP A 153 -8.00 26.25 19.83
CA ASP A 153 -8.88 25.16 20.27
C ASP A 153 -8.16 23.80 20.32
N ALA A 154 -7.24 23.54 19.40
CA ALA A 154 -6.42 22.33 19.37
C ALA A 154 -5.60 22.13 20.65
N GLU A 155 -4.93 23.19 21.12
CA GLU A 155 -4.07 23.16 22.32
C GLU A 155 -4.86 23.25 23.64
N GLY A 156 -5.99 23.96 23.59
CA GLY A 156 -6.85 24.20 24.74
C GLY A 156 -8.06 23.26 24.78
N ARG A 157 -9.16 23.72 24.18
CA ARG A 157 -10.50 23.12 24.34
C ARG A 157 -10.52 21.64 23.93
N SER A 158 -10.02 21.30 22.74
CA SER A 158 -10.06 19.94 22.20
C SER A 158 -9.27 18.98 23.08
N ARG A 159 -8.03 19.35 23.45
CA ARG A 159 -7.18 18.56 24.36
C ARG A 159 -7.83 18.33 25.73
N ILE A 160 -8.41 19.38 26.33
CA ILE A 160 -9.07 19.27 27.64
C ILE A 160 -10.30 18.35 27.56
N LEU A 161 -11.07 18.43 26.47
CA LEU A 161 -12.25 17.58 26.27
C LEU A 161 -11.88 16.13 25.99
N ALA A 162 -10.77 15.86 25.29
CA ALA A 162 -10.23 14.52 25.14
C ALA A 162 -9.87 13.91 26.51
N HIS A 163 -9.14 14.64 27.36
CA HIS A 163 -8.84 14.20 28.72
C HIS A 163 -10.10 14.00 29.58
N TRP A 164 -11.11 14.87 29.43
CA TRP A 164 -12.40 14.69 30.10
C TRP A 164 -13.08 13.39 29.68
N ALA A 165 -13.07 13.06 28.39
CA ALA A 165 -13.65 11.82 27.89
C ALA A 165 -12.89 10.60 28.37
N CYS A 166 -11.54 10.63 28.34
CA CYS A 166 -10.69 9.60 28.94
C CYS A 166 -10.97 9.41 30.43
N PHE A 167 -11.22 10.48 31.19
CA PHE A 167 -11.66 10.37 32.58
C PHE A 167 -13.08 9.79 32.71
N LYS A 168 -13.99 10.17 31.81
CA LYS A 168 -15.39 9.75 31.85
C LYS A 168 -15.53 8.24 31.57
N VAL A 169 -14.75 7.67 30.64
CA VAL A 169 -14.79 6.21 30.35
C VAL A 169 -14.35 5.34 31.52
N GLN A 170 -13.54 5.87 32.44
CA GLN A 170 -13.08 5.17 33.64
C GLN A 170 -14.20 4.98 34.69
N GLN A 171 -15.31 5.73 34.59
CA GLN A 171 -16.39 5.68 35.57
C GLN A 171 -17.24 4.41 35.37
N LYS A 172 -17.11 3.44 36.29
CA LYS A 172 -17.77 2.13 36.21
C LYS A 172 -19.27 2.12 36.52
N ASN A 173 -19.80 3.20 37.12
CA ASN A 173 -21.17 3.23 37.63
C ASN A 173 -22.22 3.59 36.56
N GLU A 174 -21.78 3.92 35.34
CA GLU A 174 -22.68 4.36 34.26
C GLU A 174 -22.82 3.28 33.18
N ASP A 175 -24.04 3.15 32.67
CA ASP A 175 -24.38 2.34 31.50
C ASP A 175 -23.53 2.72 30.28
N GLU A 176 -22.95 1.73 29.61
CA GLU A 176 -21.98 1.94 28.52
C GLU A 176 -22.60 2.66 27.31
N ASP A 177 -23.88 2.46 27.06
CA ASP A 177 -24.56 3.03 25.89
C ASP A 177 -24.91 4.49 26.09
N LYS A 178 -25.44 4.79 27.28
CA LYS A 178 -25.68 6.19 27.70
C LYS A 178 -24.37 6.96 27.73
N LEU A 179 -23.30 6.32 28.23
CA LEU A 179 -21.98 6.92 28.31
C LEU A 179 -21.38 7.20 26.93
N ALA A 180 -21.43 6.24 26.00
CA ALA A 180 -20.95 6.43 24.63
C ALA A 180 -21.68 7.59 23.93
N ARG A 181 -23.02 7.65 24.05
CA ARG A 181 -23.83 8.75 23.48
C ARG A 181 -23.50 10.10 24.11
N ALA A 182 -23.31 10.16 25.43
CA ALA A 182 -22.98 11.41 26.13
C ALA A 182 -21.60 11.94 25.74
N ILE A 183 -20.63 11.05 25.49
CA ILE A 183 -19.29 11.42 25.01
C ILE A 183 -19.37 11.88 23.55
N SER A 184 -20.02 11.11 22.67
CA SER A 184 -20.09 11.46 21.24
C SER A 184 -20.84 12.77 21.00
N GLN A 185 -21.96 13.01 21.68
CA GLN A 185 -22.72 14.26 21.58
C GLN A 185 -21.89 15.50 21.95
N LYS A 186 -20.91 15.37 22.85
CA LYS A 186 -20.06 16.49 23.26
C LYS A 186 -18.81 16.68 22.40
N LEU A 187 -18.36 15.63 21.72
CA LEU A 187 -17.09 15.62 20.98
C LEU A 187 -17.24 15.65 19.47
N MET A 188 -18.42 15.29 18.92
CA MET A 188 -18.64 15.22 17.47
C MET A 188 -18.31 16.53 16.74
N ASP A 189 -18.65 17.68 17.35
CA ASP A 189 -18.40 18.99 16.77
C ASP A 189 -17.01 19.57 17.11
N VAL A 190 -16.18 18.82 17.84
CA VAL A 190 -14.90 19.30 18.35
C VAL A 190 -13.78 18.81 17.44
N PRO A 191 -13.12 19.71 16.68
CA PRO A 191 -12.07 19.30 15.75
C PRO A 191 -10.83 18.80 16.50
N GLY A 192 -10.19 17.78 15.93
CA GLY A 192 -8.90 17.25 16.40
C GLY A 192 -8.97 16.28 17.58
N VAL A 193 -10.16 15.87 18.02
CA VAL A 193 -10.30 14.84 19.06
C VAL A 193 -10.30 13.46 18.41
N SER A 194 -9.39 12.60 18.86
CA SER A 194 -9.29 11.20 18.42
C SER A 194 -10.18 10.29 19.28
N PHE A 195 -11.19 9.66 18.68
CA PHE A 195 -12.00 8.65 19.37
C PHE A 195 -11.21 7.36 19.59
N SER A 196 -10.18 7.08 18.79
CA SER A 196 -9.30 5.91 18.97
C SER A 196 -8.55 5.95 20.32
N GLU A 197 -8.10 7.13 20.76
CA GLU A 197 -7.43 7.31 22.05
C GLU A 197 -8.38 7.04 23.22
N ILE A 198 -9.60 7.58 23.13
CA ILE A 198 -10.63 7.41 24.15
C ILE A 198 -11.08 5.93 24.22
N ALA A 199 -11.24 5.27 23.08
CA ALA A 199 -11.55 3.85 23.00
C ALA A 199 -10.42 2.97 23.54
N SER A 200 -9.16 3.32 23.27
CA SER A 200 -7.98 2.65 23.84
C SER A 200 -7.97 2.72 25.37
N GLN A 201 -8.26 3.89 25.92
CA GLN A 201 -8.41 4.07 27.37
C GLN A 201 -9.56 3.21 27.93
N ALA A 202 -10.70 3.14 27.25
CA ALA A 202 -11.82 2.29 27.67
C ALA A 202 -11.43 0.80 27.67
N LEU A 203 -10.66 0.36 26.68
CA LEU A 203 -10.15 -1.01 26.57
C LEU A 203 -9.19 -1.36 27.71
N GLU A 204 -8.26 -0.48 28.07
CA GLU A 204 -7.34 -0.68 29.20
C GLU A 204 -8.06 -0.88 30.54
N TYR A 205 -9.24 -0.27 30.70
CA TYR A 205 -10.08 -0.41 31.88
C TYR A 205 -11.03 -1.62 31.80
N GLY A 206 -10.90 -2.44 30.76
CA GLY A 206 -11.69 -3.67 30.53
C GLY A 206 -13.08 -3.43 29.93
N ARG A 207 -13.41 -2.21 29.51
CA ARG A 207 -14.74 -1.84 28.96
C ARG A 207 -14.79 -2.02 27.45
N LYS A 208 -14.69 -3.28 27.02
CA LYS A 208 -14.58 -3.66 25.60
C LYS A 208 -15.79 -3.21 24.76
N GLN A 209 -17.02 -3.33 25.27
CA GLN A 209 -18.22 -2.95 24.51
C GLN A 209 -18.32 -1.43 24.32
N LEU A 210 -18.05 -0.65 25.37
CA LEU A 210 -17.88 0.80 25.28
C LEU A 210 -16.80 1.21 24.26
N ALA A 211 -15.63 0.55 24.28
CA ALA A 211 -14.53 0.84 23.36
C ALA A 211 -14.97 0.65 21.89
N VAL A 212 -15.66 -0.45 21.57
CA VAL A 212 -16.20 -0.69 20.22
C VAL A 212 -17.19 0.41 19.82
N LYS A 213 -18.11 0.80 20.70
CA LYS A 213 -19.12 1.84 20.40
C LYS A 213 -18.51 3.23 20.20
N LEU A 214 -17.47 3.58 20.96
CA LEU A 214 -16.76 4.85 20.78
C LEU A 214 -15.97 4.86 19.46
N LEU A 215 -15.45 3.71 19.05
CA LEU A 215 -14.64 3.56 17.85
C LEU A 215 -15.47 3.67 16.56
N ASP A 216 -16.79 3.48 16.62
CA ASP A 216 -17.70 3.75 15.48
C ASP A 216 -17.74 5.25 15.08
N TYR A 217 -17.35 6.15 15.99
CA TYR A 217 -17.27 7.59 15.73
C TYR A 217 -15.90 8.05 15.20
N GLU A 218 -14.90 7.16 15.13
CA GLU A 218 -13.59 7.47 14.54
C GLU A 218 -13.69 7.43 13.01
N ALA A 219 -13.40 8.55 12.35
CA ALA A 219 -13.45 8.65 10.90
C ALA A 219 -12.25 7.97 10.19
N ARG A 220 -11.11 7.85 10.89
CA ARG A 220 -9.87 7.30 10.32
C ARG A 220 -9.83 5.78 10.47
N ALA A 221 -10.05 5.07 9.37
CA ALA A 221 -9.99 3.61 9.35
C ALA A 221 -8.62 3.05 9.80
N SER A 222 -7.52 3.75 9.49
CA SER A 222 -6.15 3.38 9.90
C SER A 222 -5.96 3.33 11.42
N GLU A 223 -6.71 4.14 12.17
CA GLU A 223 -6.73 4.13 13.64
C GLU A 223 -7.78 3.14 14.18
N GLN A 224 -8.86 2.96 13.43
CA GLN A 224 -9.98 2.10 13.80
C GLN A 224 -9.61 0.61 13.78
N VAL A 225 -9.03 0.16 12.66
CA VAL A 225 -8.81 -1.25 12.36
C VAL A 225 -7.82 -1.91 13.33
N PRO A 226 -6.64 -1.32 13.64
CA PRO A 226 -5.71 -1.92 14.59
C PRO A 226 -6.31 -2.12 15.98
N LEU A 227 -7.14 -1.17 16.43
CA LEU A 227 -7.80 -1.28 17.73
C LEU A 227 -8.90 -2.35 17.74
N LEU A 228 -9.67 -2.48 16.65
CA LEU A 228 -10.63 -3.59 16.48
C LEU A 228 -9.94 -4.95 16.53
N LEU A 229 -8.78 -5.11 15.89
CA LEU A 229 -7.97 -6.33 15.95
C LEU A 229 -7.47 -6.62 17.37
N LYS A 230 -6.99 -5.61 18.10
CA LYS A 230 -6.58 -5.74 19.52
C LYS A 230 -7.73 -6.19 20.41
N MET A 231 -8.96 -5.75 20.09
CA MET A 231 -10.18 -6.20 20.75
C MET A 231 -10.66 -7.58 20.26
N GLY A 232 -10.04 -8.20 19.26
CA GLY A 232 -10.50 -9.46 18.69
C GLY A 232 -11.84 -9.36 17.95
N GLN A 233 -12.20 -8.16 17.47
CA GLN A 233 -13.36 -7.92 16.59
C GLN A 233 -12.95 -8.16 15.14
N ASP A 234 -12.52 -9.38 14.85
CA ASP A 234 -11.83 -9.77 13.60
C ASP A 234 -12.68 -9.47 12.35
N GLN A 235 -13.96 -9.85 12.36
CA GLN A 235 -14.87 -9.65 11.23
C GLN A 235 -15.21 -8.18 11.01
N THR A 236 -15.44 -7.42 12.09
CA THR A 236 -15.70 -5.98 12.02
C THR A 236 -14.46 -5.22 11.53
N ALA A 237 -13.26 -5.61 11.97
CA ALA A 237 -12.00 -5.03 11.51
C ALA A 237 -11.82 -5.22 10.00
N LEU A 238 -12.08 -6.42 9.49
CA LEU A 238 -12.00 -6.71 8.06
C LEU A 238 -13.05 -5.92 7.27
N THR A 239 -14.28 -5.82 7.78
CA THR A 239 -15.34 -5.01 7.15
C THR A 239 -14.93 -3.55 7.04
N LYS A 240 -14.45 -2.95 8.14
CA LYS A 240 -14.01 -1.54 8.15
C LYS A 240 -12.79 -1.28 7.26
N ALA A 241 -11.88 -2.24 7.14
CA ALA A 241 -10.76 -2.16 6.21
C ALA A 241 -11.22 -2.23 4.74
N ILE A 242 -12.22 -3.04 4.43
CA ILE A 242 -12.81 -3.09 3.09
C ILE A 242 -13.53 -1.78 2.77
N ASP A 243 -14.35 -1.28 3.71
CA ASP A 243 -15.12 -0.04 3.56
C ASP A 243 -14.22 1.19 3.39
N SER A 244 -12.99 1.17 3.92
CA SER A 244 -12.03 2.27 3.75
C SER A 244 -11.43 2.34 2.34
N GLY A 245 -11.52 1.25 1.56
CA GLY A 245 -10.90 1.11 0.25
C GLY A 245 -9.36 1.04 0.28
N ASP A 246 -8.76 0.99 1.46
CA ASP A 246 -7.30 0.89 1.63
C ASP A 246 -6.85 -0.57 1.55
N THR A 247 -6.25 -0.94 0.40
CA THR A 247 -5.77 -2.31 0.18
C THR A 247 -4.71 -2.74 1.18
N ASP A 248 -3.86 -1.81 1.66
CA ASP A 248 -2.80 -2.14 2.62
C ASP A 248 -3.40 -2.48 3.99
N LEU A 249 -4.44 -1.75 4.39
CA LEU A 249 -5.18 -2.03 5.61
C LEU A 249 -5.91 -3.37 5.55
N VAL A 250 -6.48 -3.72 4.38
CA VAL A 250 -7.09 -5.02 4.15
C VAL A 250 -6.04 -6.14 4.26
N TYR A 251 -4.86 -5.98 3.63
CA TYR A 251 -3.77 -6.95 3.76
C TYR A 251 -3.28 -7.07 5.20
N THR A 252 -3.16 -5.96 5.93
CA THR A 252 -2.78 -5.96 7.34
C THR A 252 -3.73 -6.83 8.17
N VAL A 253 -5.04 -6.70 7.98
CA VAL A 253 -6.03 -7.55 8.65
C VAL A 253 -5.90 -9.01 8.20
N LEU A 254 -5.83 -9.27 6.90
CA LEU A 254 -5.77 -10.63 6.36
C LEU A 254 -4.54 -11.40 6.85
N LEU A 255 -3.36 -10.76 6.84
CA LEU A 255 -2.12 -11.38 7.31
C LEU A 255 -2.15 -11.61 8.82
N HIS A 256 -2.68 -10.65 9.59
CA HIS A 256 -2.87 -10.83 11.03
C HIS A 256 -3.81 -12.01 11.35
N LEU A 257 -4.93 -12.13 10.62
CA LEU A 257 -5.87 -13.23 10.81
C LEU A 257 -5.29 -14.58 10.40
N ARG A 258 -4.50 -14.63 9.32
CA ARG A 258 -3.78 -15.83 8.89
C ARG A 258 -2.84 -16.34 9.98
N ASP A 259 -2.05 -15.43 10.56
CA ASP A 259 -1.03 -15.80 11.55
C ASP A 259 -1.66 -16.15 12.92
N LYS A 260 -2.77 -15.51 13.28
CA LYS A 260 -3.52 -15.75 14.52
C LYS A 260 -4.31 -17.06 14.49
N LYS A 261 -4.89 -17.44 13.35
CA LYS A 261 -5.74 -18.63 13.23
C LYS A 261 -4.86 -19.86 12.99
N SER A 262 -4.73 -20.72 14.00
CA SER A 262 -3.96 -21.97 13.91
C SER A 262 -4.54 -22.97 12.89
N ASN A 263 -5.81 -22.81 12.51
CA ASN A 263 -6.48 -23.62 11.50
C ASN A 263 -6.76 -22.77 10.26
N SER A 264 -6.09 -23.09 9.14
CA SER A 264 -6.28 -22.42 7.85
C SER A 264 -7.75 -22.49 7.37
N GLY A 265 -8.49 -23.55 7.72
CA GLY A 265 -9.89 -23.70 7.32
C GLY A 265 -10.82 -22.63 7.90
N ASP A 266 -10.64 -22.26 9.17
CA ASP A 266 -11.48 -21.24 9.83
C ASP A 266 -11.24 -19.84 9.26
N PHE A 267 -9.98 -19.57 8.91
CA PHE A 267 -9.58 -18.35 8.23
C PHE A 267 -10.24 -18.24 6.84
N PHE A 268 -10.19 -19.31 6.04
CA PHE A 268 -10.82 -19.33 4.73
C PHE A 268 -12.34 -19.24 4.79
N MET A 269 -12.98 -19.93 5.75
CA MET A 269 -14.42 -19.80 5.96
C MET A 269 -14.83 -18.35 6.26
N MET A 270 -14.05 -17.62 7.05
CA MET A 270 -14.30 -16.21 7.35
C MET A 270 -14.15 -15.35 6.10
N ILE A 271 -13.03 -15.46 5.38
CA ILE A 271 -12.77 -14.63 4.20
C ILE A 271 -13.76 -14.90 3.06
N ARG A 272 -14.26 -16.13 2.94
CA ARG A 272 -15.29 -16.49 1.96
C ARG A 272 -16.58 -15.69 2.14
N THR A 273 -16.90 -15.27 3.36
CA THR A 273 -18.07 -14.39 3.59
C THR A 273 -17.88 -12.97 3.03
N MET A 274 -16.65 -12.60 2.64
CA MET A 274 -16.27 -11.26 2.19
C MET A 274 -15.51 -11.34 0.84
N PRO A 275 -16.22 -11.27 -0.31
CA PRO A 275 -15.63 -11.52 -1.63
C PRO A 275 -14.42 -10.64 -1.98
N ILE A 276 -14.43 -9.36 -1.57
CA ILE A 276 -13.33 -8.41 -1.83
C ILE A 276 -12.06 -8.87 -1.13
N ALA A 277 -12.16 -9.21 0.17
CA ALA A 277 -11.04 -9.74 0.94
C ALA A 277 -10.52 -11.07 0.36
N CYS A 278 -11.42 -11.95 -0.11
CA CYS A 278 -11.03 -13.21 -0.75
C CYS A 278 -10.21 -12.97 -2.02
N SER A 279 -10.71 -12.10 -2.90
CA SER A 279 -10.03 -11.78 -4.16
C SER A 279 -8.62 -11.18 -3.95
N LEU A 280 -8.48 -10.26 -2.99
CA LEU A 280 -7.19 -9.68 -2.60
C LEU A 280 -6.25 -10.74 -2.01
N TYR A 281 -6.76 -11.64 -1.15
CA TYR A 281 -5.94 -12.71 -0.59
C TYR A 281 -5.45 -13.69 -1.67
N ILE A 282 -6.31 -14.06 -2.62
CA ILE A 282 -5.94 -14.91 -3.77
C ILE A 282 -4.86 -14.22 -4.61
N GLN A 283 -4.99 -12.91 -4.86
CA GLN A 283 -3.98 -12.14 -5.58
C GLN A 283 -2.62 -12.13 -4.87
N TYR A 284 -2.62 -11.94 -3.54
CA TYR A 284 -1.41 -12.06 -2.72
C TYR A 284 -0.78 -13.47 -2.83
N CYS A 285 -1.61 -14.52 -2.75
CA CYS A 285 -1.13 -15.90 -2.84
C CYS A 285 -0.58 -16.25 -4.23
N ARG A 286 -1.14 -15.69 -5.32
CA ARG A 286 -0.61 -15.88 -6.69
C ARG A 286 0.84 -15.41 -6.83
N GLN A 287 1.28 -14.42 -6.06
CA GLN A 287 2.65 -13.93 -6.10
C GLN A 287 3.60 -14.72 -5.20
N GLN A 288 3.11 -15.21 -4.06
CA GLN A 288 3.96 -15.83 -3.03
C GLN A 288 3.98 -17.37 -3.11
N ASN A 289 2.84 -17.99 -3.40
CA ASN A 289 2.68 -19.44 -3.35
C ASN A 289 1.50 -19.93 -4.22
N LEU A 290 1.80 -20.30 -5.47
CA LEU A 290 0.82 -20.85 -6.41
C LEU A 290 0.13 -22.12 -5.91
N LYS A 291 0.79 -22.93 -5.07
CA LYS A 291 0.21 -24.16 -4.53
C LYS A 291 -0.94 -23.85 -3.56
N LEU A 292 -0.79 -22.79 -2.75
CA LEU A 292 -1.87 -22.36 -1.85
C LEU A 292 -3.09 -21.88 -2.63
N VAL A 293 -2.88 -21.25 -3.79
CA VAL A 293 -3.96 -20.84 -4.70
C VAL A 293 -4.69 -22.06 -5.30
N GLU A 294 -3.94 -23.10 -5.67
CA GLU A 294 -4.50 -24.38 -6.13
C GLU A 294 -5.37 -25.04 -5.05
N ASP A 295 -4.86 -25.14 -3.82
CA ASP A 295 -5.59 -25.69 -2.67
C ASP A 295 -6.88 -24.89 -2.38
N LEU A 296 -6.85 -23.57 -2.58
CA LEU A 296 -8.00 -22.69 -2.44
C LEU A 296 -9.08 -22.96 -3.49
N TYR A 297 -8.71 -23.01 -4.77
CA TYR A 297 -9.68 -23.31 -5.83
C TYR A 297 -10.28 -24.70 -5.70
N TYR A 298 -9.50 -25.67 -5.20
CA TYR A 298 -10.01 -27.01 -4.88
C TYR A 298 -11.08 -26.97 -3.78
N GLN A 299 -10.87 -26.17 -2.72
CA GLN A 299 -11.87 -26.00 -1.65
C GLN A 299 -13.14 -25.27 -2.11
N GLU A 300 -13.03 -24.39 -3.11
CA GLU A 300 -14.18 -23.67 -3.70
C GLU A 300 -14.89 -24.45 -4.82
N ASP A 301 -14.44 -25.66 -5.14
CA ASP A 301 -14.93 -26.49 -6.25
C ASP A 301 -14.84 -25.76 -7.61
N ASN A 302 -13.84 -24.88 -7.76
CA ASN A 302 -13.59 -24.11 -8.96
C ASN A 302 -12.58 -24.85 -9.86
N SER A 303 -13.04 -25.91 -10.52
CA SER A 303 -12.18 -26.78 -11.34
C SER A 303 -11.50 -26.05 -12.52
N LEU A 304 -12.11 -24.96 -13.01
CA LEU A 304 -11.55 -24.17 -14.11
C LEU A 304 -10.28 -23.43 -13.67
N GLU A 305 -10.37 -22.67 -12.59
CA GLU A 305 -9.23 -21.92 -12.06
C GLU A 305 -8.15 -22.84 -11.48
N GLU A 306 -8.55 -23.97 -10.89
CA GLU A 306 -7.64 -25.04 -10.47
C GLU A 306 -6.82 -25.56 -11.67
N GLY A 307 -7.49 -25.88 -12.78
CA GLY A 307 -6.84 -26.32 -14.02
C GLY A 307 -5.87 -25.28 -14.58
N ASN A 308 -6.29 -24.00 -14.61
CA ASN A 308 -5.44 -22.89 -15.02
C ASN A 308 -4.20 -22.76 -14.13
N CYS A 309 -4.35 -22.90 -12.81
CA CYS A 309 -3.25 -22.83 -11.86
C CYS A 309 -2.26 -23.99 -12.05
N LYS A 310 -2.76 -25.21 -12.27
CA LYS A 310 -1.93 -26.40 -12.58
C LYS A 310 -1.15 -26.22 -13.88
N ILE A 311 -1.79 -25.68 -14.92
CA ILE A 311 -1.12 -25.37 -16.19
C ILE A 311 -0.01 -24.35 -15.98
N LEU A 312 -0.31 -23.23 -15.32
CA LEU A 312 0.68 -22.17 -15.04
C LEU A 312 1.87 -22.72 -14.23
N ARG A 313 1.58 -23.54 -13.21
CA ARG A 313 2.58 -24.19 -12.38
C ARG A 313 3.49 -25.11 -13.20
N SER A 314 2.93 -25.92 -14.11
CA SER A 314 3.70 -26.82 -14.98
C SER A 314 4.68 -26.06 -15.87
N TYR A 315 4.28 -24.90 -16.41
CA TYR A 315 5.18 -24.05 -17.18
C TYR A 315 6.29 -23.44 -16.31
N THR A 316 6.00 -23.07 -15.06
CA THR A 316 6.98 -22.42 -14.19
C THR A 316 7.95 -23.38 -13.49
N MET A 317 7.53 -24.60 -13.12
CA MET A 317 8.36 -25.52 -12.33
C MET A 317 9.12 -26.52 -13.21
N ASP A 318 8.44 -27.20 -14.14
CA ASP A 318 9.08 -28.26 -14.94
C ASP A 318 10.09 -27.71 -15.96
N GLN A 319 9.86 -26.48 -16.45
CA GLN A 319 10.82 -25.80 -17.32
C GLN A 319 12.16 -25.52 -16.61
N THR A 320 12.18 -25.33 -15.29
CA THR A 320 13.44 -25.01 -14.58
C THR A 320 14.34 -26.22 -14.39
N GLU A 321 13.81 -27.41 -14.07
CA GLU A 321 14.66 -28.60 -13.84
C GLU A 321 15.24 -29.15 -15.16
N GLU A 322 14.42 -29.27 -16.21
CA GLU A 322 14.89 -29.73 -17.51
C GLU A 322 15.84 -28.73 -18.17
N GLN A 323 15.58 -27.42 -18.03
CA GLN A 323 16.49 -26.37 -18.53
C GLN A 323 17.82 -26.38 -17.78
N VAL A 324 17.82 -26.52 -16.45
CA VAL A 324 19.05 -26.66 -15.65
C VAL A 324 19.83 -27.90 -16.07
N ARG A 325 19.14 -29.03 -16.31
CA ARG A 325 19.77 -30.25 -16.81
C ARG A 325 20.38 -30.05 -18.20
N LEU A 326 19.68 -29.37 -19.11
CA LEU A 326 20.17 -29.08 -20.45
C LEU A 326 21.41 -28.18 -20.41
N MET A 327 21.38 -27.10 -19.63
CA MET A 327 22.52 -26.19 -19.47
C MET A 327 23.77 -26.91 -18.93
N ARG A 328 23.60 -27.84 -17.97
CA ARG A 328 24.71 -28.66 -17.47
C ARG A 328 25.32 -29.55 -18.54
N ILE A 329 24.50 -30.09 -19.44
CA ILE A 329 24.98 -30.91 -20.57
C ILE A 329 25.65 -30.04 -21.63
N GLN A 330 25.06 -28.90 -21.97
CA GLN A 330 25.63 -27.93 -22.92
C GLN A 330 27.01 -27.48 -22.46
N ARG A 331 27.20 -27.14 -21.18
CA ARG A 331 28.52 -26.76 -20.65
C ARG A 331 29.59 -27.85 -20.84
N ARG A 332 29.23 -29.12 -20.62
CA ARG A 332 30.14 -30.26 -20.89
C ARG A 332 30.45 -30.40 -22.38
N LEU A 333 29.47 -30.15 -23.26
CA LEU A 333 29.70 -30.13 -24.70
C LEU A 333 30.64 -29.00 -25.12
N GLU A 334 30.56 -27.83 -24.48
CA GLU A 334 31.49 -26.72 -24.72
C GLU A 334 32.92 -27.09 -24.31
N ASP A 335 33.08 -27.71 -23.14
CA ASP A 335 34.37 -28.18 -22.63
C ASP A 335 35.00 -29.23 -23.58
N ASP A 336 34.19 -30.17 -24.11
CA ASP A 336 34.65 -31.27 -24.97
C ASP A 336 34.93 -30.84 -26.44
N SER A 337 34.15 -29.88 -26.97
CA SER A 337 34.17 -29.52 -28.41
C SER A 337 34.81 -28.17 -28.72
N GLY A 338 34.98 -27.30 -27.71
CA GLY A 338 35.45 -25.92 -27.87
C GLY A 338 34.46 -24.98 -28.59
N ARG A 339 33.22 -25.41 -28.85
CA ARG A 339 32.16 -24.60 -29.48
C ARG A 339 31.12 -24.18 -28.46
N SER A 340 30.50 -23.02 -28.65
CA SER A 340 29.43 -22.54 -27.76
C SER A 340 28.12 -23.26 -28.04
N TYR A 341 27.56 -23.84 -26.98
CA TYR A 341 26.25 -24.49 -26.93
C TYR A 341 25.30 -23.80 -25.94
N SER A 342 25.76 -22.71 -25.32
CA SER A 342 25.05 -21.96 -24.28
C SER A 342 23.73 -21.40 -24.81
N ASP A 343 22.69 -21.48 -23.99
CA ASP A 343 21.34 -20.94 -24.23
C ASP A 343 20.60 -21.46 -25.47
N LEU A 344 21.12 -22.48 -26.15
CA LEU A 344 20.39 -23.15 -27.22
C LEU A 344 19.21 -23.94 -26.64
N SER A 345 18.08 -23.97 -27.35
CA SER A 345 17.02 -24.93 -27.03
C SER A 345 17.50 -26.36 -27.28
N LEU A 346 16.90 -27.37 -26.64
CA LEU A 346 17.22 -28.78 -26.89
C LEU A 346 17.20 -29.13 -28.39
N GLN A 347 16.26 -28.57 -29.14
CA GLN A 347 16.16 -28.75 -30.59
C GLN A 347 17.34 -28.12 -31.34
N ALA A 348 17.76 -26.91 -30.96
CA ALA A 348 18.92 -26.25 -31.56
C ALA A 348 20.23 -26.96 -31.19
N THR A 349 20.38 -27.42 -29.94
CA THR A 349 21.53 -28.23 -29.51
C THR A 349 21.62 -29.53 -30.31
N LEU A 350 20.50 -30.26 -30.45
CA LEU A 350 20.45 -31.48 -31.27
C LEU A 350 20.74 -31.18 -32.74
N HIS A 351 20.22 -30.09 -33.30
CA HIS A 351 20.50 -29.69 -34.69
C HIS A 351 21.99 -29.46 -34.91
N GLN A 352 22.63 -28.69 -34.01
CA GLN A 352 24.06 -28.40 -34.07
C GLN A 352 24.91 -29.67 -33.96
N LEU A 353 24.59 -30.55 -33.01
CA LEU A 353 25.31 -31.83 -32.84
C LEU A 353 25.18 -32.75 -34.06
N ILE A 354 24.04 -32.72 -34.76
CA ILE A 354 23.83 -33.49 -35.99
C ILE A 354 24.70 -32.93 -37.13
N LEU A 355 24.80 -31.60 -37.26
CA LEU A 355 25.70 -30.97 -38.24
C LEU A 355 27.18 -31.27 -37.97
N GLU A 356 27.53 -31.46 -36.70
CA GLU A 356 28.89 -31.81 -36.28
C GLU A 356 29.19 -33.32 -36.38
N GLY A 357 28.20 -34.14 -36.76
CA GLY A 357 28.36 -35.59 -36.86
C GLY A 357 28.48 -36.31 -35.50
N ASN A 358 28.14 -35.66 -34.39
CA ASN A 358 28.32 -36.19 -33.04
C ASN A 358 27.17 -37.11 -32.61
N ALA A 359 27.09 -38.29 -33.23
CA ALA A 359 25.98 -39.23 -33.08
C ALA A 359 25.77 -39.74 -31.62
N THR A 360 26.82 -39.82 -30.82
CA THR A 360 26.75 -40.33 -29.44
C THR A 360 25.99 -39.37 -28.54
N TRP A 361 26.28 -38.06 -28.62
CA TRP A 361 25.60 -37.04 -27.85
C TRP A 361 24.17 -36.79 -28.32
N VAL A 362 23.92 -36.90 -29.63
CA VAL A 362 22.57 -36.84 -30.20
C VAL A 362 21.65 -37.89 -29.58
N GLU A 363 22.09 -39.15 -29.54
CA GLU A 363 21.26 -40.23 -29.01
C GLU A 363 21.12 -40.19 -27.48
N LYS A 364 22.17 -39.72 -26.78
CA LYS A 364 22.12 -39.46 -25.34
C LYS A 364 21.09 -38.39 -24.99
N LEU A 365 21.13 -37.22 -25.63
CA LEU A 365 20.17 -36.13 -25.40
C LEU A 365 18.75 -36.57 -25.75
N ARG A 366 18.58 -37.31 -26.86
CA ARG A 366 17.29 -37.86 -27.25
C ARG A 366 16.68 -38.75 -26.16
N LYS A 367 17.48 -39.63 -25.55
CA LYS A 367 17.04 -40.54 -24.47
C LYS A 367 16.80 -39.78 -23.17
N ASP A 368 17.72 -38.89 -22.80
CA ASP A 368 17.70 -38.15 -21.53
C ASP A 368 16.50 -37.21 -21.38
N PHE A 369 16.10 -36.57 -22.49
CA PHE A 369 14.96 -35.66 -22.57
C PHE A 369 13.72 -36.30 -23.21
N LYS A 370 13.74 -37.63 -23.43
CA LYS A 370 12.62 -38.40 -23.98
C LYS A 370 12.00 -37.77 -25.24
N VAL A 371 12.85 -37.31 -26.16
CA VAL A 371 12.40 -36.60 -27.36
C VAL A 371 11.53 -37.55 -28.22
N PRO A 372 10.29 -37.16 -28.57
CA PRO A 372 9.40 -37.99 -29.36
C PRO A 372 10.04 -38.41 -30.70
N ASP A 373 9.90 -39.69 -31.06
CA ASP A 373 10.56 -40.28 -32.23
C ASP A 373 10.22 -39.50 -33.52
N LYS A 374 8.93 -39.20 -33.75
CA LYS A 374 8.50 -38.39 -34.89
C LYS A 374 9.19 -37.01 -34.96
N ARG A 375 9.38 -36.33 -33.82
CA ARG A 375 10.03 -35.01 -33.73
C ARG A 375 11.52 -35.11 -34.02
N PHE A 376 12.17 -36.12 -33.47
CA PHE A 376 13.59 -36.38 -33.70
C PHE A 376 13.88 -36.66 -35.18
N TRP A 377 13.07 -37.49 -35.83
CA TRP A 377 13.25 -37.80 -37.26
C TRP A 377 13.12 -36.55 -38.15
N ILE A 378 12.10 -35.71 -37.92
CA ILE A 378 11.96 -34.44 -38.66
C ILE A 378 13.19 -33.54 -38.43
N LEU A 379 13.65 -33.44 -37.18
CA LEU A 379 14.82 -32.63 -36.83
C LEU A 379 16.08 -33.14 -37.54
N LYS A 380 16.34 -34.44 -37.52
CA LYS A 380 17.52 -35.04 -38.14
C LYS A 380 17.48 -34.94 -39.66
N ILE A 381 16.32 -35.14 -40.29
CA ILE A 381 16.14 -34.91 -41.73
C ILE A 381 16.47 -33.46 -42.11
N ASN A 382 15.92 -32.50 -41.36
CA ASN A 382 16.15 -31.08 -41.64
C ASN A 382 17.61 -30.67 -41.41
N ALA A 383 18.25 -31.19 -40.37
CA ALA A 383 19.65 -30.92 -40.05
C ALA A 383 20.60 -31.51 -41.11
N LEU A 384 20.43 -32.78 -41.47
CA LEU A 384 21.24 -33.43 -42.51
C LEU A 384 21.04 -32.75 -43.88
N ALA A 385 19.81 -32.35 -44.21
CA ALA A 385 19.54 -31.62 -45.43
C ALA A 385 20.13 -30.19 -45.41
N TYR A 386 20.14 -29.51 -44.26
CA TYR A 386 20.79 -28.20 -44.10
C TYR A 386 22.32 -28.29 -44.22
N GLY A 387 22.93 -29.36 -43.69
CA GLY A 387 24.36 -29.63 -43.82
C GLY A 387 24.76 -30.24 -45.16
N GLU A 388 23.83 -30.42 -46.09
CA GLU A 388 24.02 -31.09 -47.40
C GLU A 388 24.64 -32.50 -47.31
N ASP A 389 24.51 -33.18 -46.16
CA ASP A 389 24.97 -34.56 -45.97
C ASP A 389 23.91 -35.55 -46.48
N TRP A 390 23.81 -35.59 -47.81
CA TRP A 390 22.88 -36.46 -48.53
C TRP A 390 23.19 -37.95 -48.36
N ILE A 391 24.46 -38.29 -48.13
CA ILE A 391 24.92 -39.68 -47.94
C ILE A 391 24.37 -40.23 -46.62
N GLU A 392 24.53 -39.46 -45.53
CA GLU A 392 24.00 -39.86 -44.23
C GLU A 392 22.47 -39.78 -44.18
N LEU A 393 21.85 -38.86 -44.91
CA LEU A 393 20.39 -38.82 -45.06
C LEU A 393 19.85 -40.09 -45.74
N GLU A 394 20.50 -40.56 -46.81
CA GLU A 394 20.12 -41.79 -47.50
C GLU A 394 20.25 -43.00 -46.57
N LYS A 395 21.38 -43.13 -45.87
CA LYS A 395 21.59 -44.19 -44.87
C LYS A 395 20.54 -44.13 -43.76
N PHE A 396 20.25 -42.94 -43.24
CA PHE A 396 19.27 -42.74 -42.19
C PHE A 396 17.88 -43.18 -42.62
N SER A 397 17.49 -42.90 -43.87
CA SER A 397 16.21 -43.33 -44.44
C SER A 397 16.04 -44.87 -44.49
N ARG A 398 17.15 -45.62 -44.53
CA ARG A 398 17.18 -47.10 -44.63
C ARG A 398 17.41 -47.78 -43.28
N SER A 399 17.76 -47.02 -42.24
CA SER A 399 18.16 -47.56 -40.93
C SER A 399 17.05 -48.34 -40.22
N LYS A 400 15.84 -47.76 -40.14
CA LYS A 400 14.63 -48.33 -39.53
C LYS A 400 13.40 -47.78 -40.23
N LYS A 401 12.24 -48.42 -40.05
CA LYS A 401 10.96 -47.91 -40.58
C LYS A 401 10.71 -46.52 -39.96
N PRO A 402 10.67 -45.43 -40.77
CA PRO A 402 10.49 -44.09 -40.21
C PRO A 402 9.09 -43.94 -39.59
N PRO A 403 8.95 -43.31 -38.41
CA PRO A 403 7.66 -42.91 -37.84
C PRO A 403 7.04 -41.72 -38.60
N VAL A 404 7.80 -41.12 -39.53
CA VAL A 404 7.42 -40.02 -40.41
C VAL A 404 7.12 -40.55 -41.81
N GLY A 405 6.25 -39.86 -42.54
CA GLY A 405 6.03 -40.16 -43.96
C GLY A 405 7.30 -39.91 -44.78
N ILE A 406 7.46 -40.68 -45.87
CA ILE A 406 8.59 -40.52 -46.79
C ILE A 406 8.53 -39.15 -47.49
N ASP A 407 7.35 -38.55 -47.57
CA ASP A 407 7.15 -37.17 -48.00
C ASP A 407 8.01 -36.17 -47.22
N THR A 408 8.32 -36.45 -45.95
CA THR A 408 9.15 -35.59 -45.10
C THR A 408 10.61 -35.54 -45.59
N PHE A 409 11.15 -36.68 -46.07
CA PHE A 409 12.48 -36.74 -46.68
C PHE A 409 12.51 -35.94 -47.99
N ILE A 410 11.47 -36.10 -48.81
CA ILE A 410 11.32 -35.36 -50.08
C ILE A 410 11.25 -33.85 -49.82
N ASN A 411 10.46 -33.40 -48.83
CA ASN A 411 10.39 -31.99 -48.46
C ASN A 411 11.76 -31.45 -48.00
N GLY A 412 12.52 -32.25 -47.22
CA GLY A 412 13.86 -31.90 -46.77
C GLY A 412 14.83 -31.70 -47.94
N CYS A 413 14.87 -32.63 -48.89
CA CYS A 413 15.72 -32.55 -50.08
C CYS A 413 15.33 -31.38 -51.01
N MET A 414 14.02 -31.20 -51.26
CA MET A 414 13.53 -30.15 -52.14
C MET A 414 13.74 -28.74 -51.54
N LYS A 415 13.77 -28.61 -50.21
CA LYS A 415 14.06 -27.34 -49.53
C LYS A 415 15.45 -26.77 -49.88
N TYR A 416 16.44 -27.64 -50.08
CA TYR A 416 17.81 -27.24 -50.47
C TYR A 416 18.13 -27.61 -51.92
N GLY A 417 17.11 -27.81 -52.75
CA GLY A 417 17.26 -27.92 -54.21
C GLY A 417 17.83 -29.26 -54.73
N ASN A 418 18.06 -30.27 -53.88
CA ASN A 418 18.59 -31.55 -54.35
C ASN A 418 17.47 -32.48 -54.87
N ARG A 419 17.08 -32.26 -56.12
CA ARG A 419 16.06 -33.05 -56.82
C ARG A 419 16.47 -34.51 -57.04
N MET A 420 17.75 -34.76 -57.32
CA MET A 420 18.28 -36.10 -57.58
C MET A 420 18.14 -37.01 -56.36
N GLU A 421 18.43 -36.48 -55.18
CA GLU A 421 18.27 -37.21 -53.92
C GLU A 421 16.78 -37.41 -53.58
N ALA A 422 15.94 -36.40 -53.81
CA ALA A 422 14.49 -36.51 -53.64
C ALA A 422 13.87 -37.64 -54.48
N MET A 423 14.36 -37.87 -55.71
CA MET A 423 13.86 -38.92 -56.60
C MET A 423 14.08 -40.33 -56.04
N LYS A 424 15.15 -40.59 -55.30
CA LYS A 424 15.43 -41.91 -54.72
C LYS A 424 14.33 -42.36 -53.77
N TYR A 425 13.73 -41.42 -53.03
CA TYR A 425 12.68 -41.69 -52.06
C TYR A 425 11.31 -41.98 -52.69
N LEU A 426 11.04 -41.51 -53.92
CA LEU A 426 9.76 -41.68 -54.61
C LEU A 426 9.35 -43.15 -54.78
N SER A 427 10.33 -44.04 -54.99
CA SER A 427 10.11 -45.48 -55.12
C SER A 427 9.47 -46.13 -53.88
N ARG A 428 9.61 -45.50 -52.72
CA ARG A 428 9.16 -46.03 -51.42
C ARG A 428 7.87 -45.35 -50.92
N VAL A 429 7.41 -44.30 -51.61
CA VAL A 429 6.19 -43.56 -51.23
C VAL A 429 4.96 -44.46 -51.44
N SER A 430 4.03 -44.43 -50.47
CA SER A 430 2.77 -45.15 -50.61
C SER A 430 1.94 -44.62 -51.78
N PRO A 431 1.14 -45.48 -52.45
CA PRO A 431 0.28 -45.08 -53.56
C PRO A 431 -0.51 -43.79 -53.29
N ASP A 432 -1.15 -43.69 -52.11
CA ASP A 432 -2.01 -42.56 -51.72
C ASP A 432 -1.28 -41.20 -51.59
N GLN A 433 0.05 -41.20 -51.43
CA GLN A 433 0.86 -39.98 -51.30
C GLN A 433 1.74 -39.72 -52.53
N LYS A 434 1.73 -40.64 -53.50
CA LYS A 434 2.64 -40.66 -54.64
C LYS A 434 2.46 -39.44 -55.53
N VAL A 435 1.21 -39.09 -55.87
CA VAL A 435 0.89 -37.93 -56.72
C VAL A 435 1.40 -36.63 -56.08
N ARG A 436 1.11 -36.42 -54.78
CA ARG A 436 1.54 -35.22 -54.06
C ARG A 436 3.06 -35.11 -53.94
N CYS A 437 3.76 -36.23 -53.78
CA CYS A 437 5.23 -36.27 -53.73
C CYS A 437 5.86 -36.00 -55.12
N LEU A 438 5.31 -36.57 -56.20
CA LEU A 438 5.76 -36.32 -57.58
C LEU A 438 5.59 -34.85 -57.98
N VAL A 439 4.47 -34.23 -57.59
CA VAL A 439 4.25 -32.78 -57.78
C VAL A 439 5.31 -31.96 -57.04
N LYS A 440 5.64 -32.32 -55.80
CA LYS A 440 6.67 -31.61 -55.00
C LYS A 440 8.07 -31.73 -55.59
N VAL A 441 8.41 -32.87 -56.19
CA VAL A 441 9.67 -33.07 -56.91
C VAL A 441 9.67 -32.32 -58.25
N GLY A 442 8.50 -31.92 -58.76
CA GLY A 442 8.32 -31.22 -60.03
C GLY A 442 8.20 -32.14 -61.24
N LEU A 443 7.74 -33.38 -61.05
CA LEU A 443 7.47 -34.38 -62.10
C LEU A 443 5.97 -34.41 -62.41
N PHE A 444 5.44 -33.32 -62.97
CA PHE A 444 3.99 -33.13 -63.17
C PHE A 444 3.35 -34.13 -64.14
N LYS A 445 4.09 -34.57 -65.15
CA LYS A 445 3.61 -35.57 -66.12
C LYS A 445 3.38 -36.93 -65.45
N GLU A 446 4.40 -37.44 -64.75
CA GLU A 446 4.33 -38.70 -64.00
C GLU A 446 3.31 -38.62 -62.85
N ALA A 447 3.16 -37.44 -62.22
CA ALA A 447 2.14 -37.22 -61.20
C ALA A 447 0.71 -37.35 -61.78
N ALA A 448 0.47 -36.80 -62.98
CA ALA A 448 -0.81 -36.89 -63.65
C ALA A 448 -1.11 -38.31 -64.14
N GLU A 449 -0.13 -39.02 -64.69
CA GLU A 449 -0.24 -40.43 -65.06
C GLU A 449 -0.60 -41.30 -63.85
N ALA A 450 0.09 -41.10 -62.71
CA ALA A 450 -0.21 -41.80 -61.46
C ALA A 450 -1.61 -41.50 -60.92
N ALA A 451 -2.09 -40.24 -61.04
CA ALA A 451 -3.44 -39.86 -60.62
C ALA A 451 -4.54 -40.49 -61.51
N VAL A 452 -4.29 -40.61 -62.82
CA VAL A 452 -5.17 -41.31 -63.77
C VAL A 452 -5.21 -42.81 -63.47
N GLU A 453 -4.06 -43.42 -63.20
CA GLU A 453 -3.94 -44.84 -62.86
C GLU A 453 -4.71 -45.17 -61.56
N MET A 454 -4.61 -44.31 -60.55
CA MET A 454 -5.33 -44.46 -59.27
C MET A 454 -6.79 -44.03 -59.31
N LYS A 455 -7.28 -43.51 -60.44
CA LYS A 455 -8.64 -42.98 -60.62
C LYS A 455 -9.03 -41.92 -59.59
N ASN A 456 -8.07 -41.12 -59.11
CA ASN A 456 -8.31 -40.09 -58.09
C ASN A 456 -8.46 -38.70 -58.74
N GLU A 457 -9.70 -38.24 -58.92
CA GLU A 457 -10.01 -36.93 -59.51
C GLU A 457 -9.49 -35.74 -58.67
N ASP A 458 -9.44 -35.88 -57.34
CA ASP A 458 -8.96 -34.84 -56.43
C ASP A 458 -7.45 -34.63 -56.57
N ASP A 459 -6.68 -35.72 -56.62
CA ASP A 459 -5.23 -35.66 -56.81
C ASP A 459 -4.86 -35.17 -58.22
N PHE A 460 -5.65 -35.49 -59.24
CA PHE A 460 -5.46 -34.95 -60.60
C PHE A 460 -5.75 -33.44 -60.65
N SER A 461 -6.79 -32.99 -59.95
CA SER A 461 -7.11 -31.56 -59.80
C SER A 461 -6.00 -30.83 -59.03
N TYR A 462 -5.40 -31.46 -58.03
CA TYR A 462 -4.25 -30.94 -57.31
C TYR A 462 -3.03 -30.73 -58.23
N VAL A 463 -2.71 -31.70 -59.11
CA VAL A 463 -1.63 -31.56 -60.12
C VAL A 463 -1.88 -30.33 -61.02
N LEU A 464 -3.12 -30.15 -61.51
CA LEU A 464 -3.50 -29.02 -62.36
C LEU A 464 -3.37 -27.66 -61.66
N SER A 465 -3.72 -27.59 -60.37
CA SER A 465 -3.59 -26.35 -59.59
C SER A 465 -2.15 -25.92 -59.29
N ARG A 466 -1.19 -26.86 -59.34
CA ARG A 466 0.23 -26.60 -59.07
C ARG A 466 1.07 -26.41 -60.33
N LEU A 467 0.49 -26.64 -61.52
CA LEU A 467 1.12 -26.34 -62.80
C LEU A 467 1.17 -24.81 -63.02
N GLY A 468 2.36 -24.23 -62.89
CA GLY A 468 2.62 -22.84 -63.25
C GLY A 468 2.66 -22.61 -64.76
N SER A 469 2.72 -21.35 -65.19
CA SER A 469 2.79 -20.94 -66.61
C SER A 469 4.10 -21.31 -67.33
N ALA A 470 5.09 -21.83 -66.61
CA ALA A 470 6.43 -22.13 -67.14
C ALA A 470 6.49 -23.39 -68.02
N ASP A 471 5.59 -24.36 -67.83
CA ASP A 471 5.63 -25.65 -68.55
C ASP A 471 4.42 -25.82 -69.47
N ARG A 472 4.29 -24.94 -70.48
CA ARG A 472 3.12 -24.91 -71.39
C ARG A 472 2.87 -26.26 -72.10
N GLN A 473 3.93 -26.96 -72.50
CA GLN A 473 3.86 -28.26 -73.18
C GLN A 473 3.44 -29.40 -72.23
N VAL A 474 3.95 -29.41 -70.99
CA VAL A 474 3.55 -30.41 -69.98
C VAL A 474 2.12 -30.15 -69.51
N ALA A 475 1.71 -28.88 -69.39
CA ALA A 475 0.34 -28.50 -69.04
C ALA A 475 -0.68 -28.95 -70.10
N GLU A 476 -0.35 -28.86 -71.39
CA GLU A 476 -1.20 -29.38 -72.48
C GLU A 476 -1.32 -30.92 -72.43
N GLN A 477 -0.20 -31.62 -72.22
CA GLN A 477 -0.20 -33.09 -72.07
C GLN A 477 -1.00 -33.54 -70.85
N VAL A 478 -0.81 -32.89 -69.69
CA VAL A 478 -1.56 -33.20 -68.47
C VAL A 478 -3.05 -32.91 -68.65
N ARG A 479 -3.43 -31.80 -69.30
CA ARG A 479 -4.86 -31.51 -69.58
C ARG A 479 -5.47 -32.52 -70.56
N ALA A 480 -4.72 -33.02 -71.55
CA ALA A 480 -5.19 -34.06 -72.47
C ALA A 480 -5.46 -35.40 -71.75
N MET A 481 -4.66 -35.73 -70.72
CA MET A 481 -4.86 -36.95 -69.90
C MET A 481 -6.15 -36.92 -69.07
N ARG A 482 -6.78 -35.75 -68.87
CA ARG A 482 -8.09 -35.63 -68.19
C ARG A 482 -9.19 -36.43 -68.88
N GLY A 483 -9.13 -36.58 -70.20
CA GLY A 483 -10.10 -37.37 -70.97
C GLY A 483 -10.07 -38.87 -70.64
N GLN A 484 -8.94 -39.39 -70.15
CA GLN A 484 -8.76 -40.82 -69.81
C GLN A 484 -9.44 -41.20 -68.49
N LEU A 485 -9.64 -40.25 -67.56
CA LEU A 485 -10.40 -40.44 -66.32
C LEU A 485 -11.91 -40.59 -66.61
N GLY A 486 -12.43 -39.94 -67.65
CA GLY A 486 -13.83 -40.02 -68.06
C GLY A 486 -14.17 -41.22 -68.97
N ALA A 487 -13.21 -41.71 -69.76
CA ALA A 487 -13.44 -42.75 -70.78
C ALA A 487 -13.33 -44.21 -70.27
N ARG A 488 -12.93 -44.43 -69.00
CA ARG A 488 -12.79 -45.76 -68.38
C ARG A 488 -13.77 -45.99 -67.21
N ARG A 489 -14.89 -45.26 -67.17
CA ARG A 489 -16.00 -45.49 -66.22
C ARG A 489 -16.76 -46.77 -66.52
#